data_AF-A0A3R7LTP1-F1
#
_entry.id   AF-A0A3R7LTP1-F1
#
_cell.length_a   1.000
_cell.length_b   1.000
_cell.length_c   1.000
_cell.angle_alpha   90.00
_cell.angle_beta   90.00
_cell.angle_gamma   90.00
#
_symmetry.space_group_name_H-M   'P 1'
#
loop_
_entity.id
_entity.type
_entity.pdbx_description
1 polymer ?
#
loop_
_entity_poly.entity_id
_entity_poly.type
_entity_poly.pdbx_seq_one_letter_code
_entity_poly.pdbx_strand_id
1 'polypeptide(L)'
;MHRPDRLVVRGPVTSASRPRRRGGASGRPSTGGPSQREEQQQLLLLPQKELEDSQYALSSNFTASSPMISLCQFKDDATAAGYGHSGNAGPGGLQTSSSLLPQLQQPVVPAAGHALSVLEGPLPAEVREIIYSQCSGERAELAERHARRLLSTNRRVRVYREELQSAVEEVGDVAQLLQQHQRVQDALRAELTDLDAQLERLLRERQLCELQLSQEEEARQRKDVKLRDAKERVNVLRSTIDTITKESLSGYVLLRQLVPNLNVENYVA
;
A
#
# COMPACT_ATOMS: atom_id res chain seq x y z
N MET A 1 -23.57 60.72 8.51
CA MET A 1 -23.02 59.99 9.67
C MET A 1 -21.70 59.37 9.24
N HIS A 2 -20.68 59.56 10.08
CA HIS A 2 -19.25 59.59 9.80
C HIS A 2 -18.62 58.38 9.08
N ARG A 3 -17.67 58.69 8.17
CA ARG A 3 -16.44 57.90 7.89
C ARG A 3 -15.36 58.24 8.94
N PRO A 4 -14.39 57.34 9.18
CA PRO A 4 -13.05 57.47 8.57
C PRO A 4 -12.59 56.15 7.91
N ASP A 5 -11.92 56.15 6.76
CA ASP A 5 -10.49 56.45 6.50
C ASP A 5 -9.55 55.44 7.20
N ARG A 6 -8.55 54.79 6.58
CA ARG A 6 -7.56 55.17 5.54
C ARG A 6 -7.10 53.89 4.83
N LEU A 7 -6.99 53.75 3.50
CA LEU A 7 -6.16 54.42 2.48
C LEU A 7 -4.64 54.43 2.79
N VAL A 8 -3.86 53.64 2.03
CA VAL A 8 -2.90 54.10 0.97
C VAL A 8 -1.47 54.24 1.56
N VAL A 9 -0.33 53.89 0.94
CA VAL A 9 0.15 53.98 -0.45
C VAL A 9 1.28 52.95 -0.70
N ARG A 10 1.38 52.56 -1.97
CA ARG A 10 2.55 52.07 -2.72
C ARG A 10 3.88 52.79 -2.40
N GLY A 11 5.01 52.11 -2.62
CA GLY A 11 5.87 52.44 -3.76
C GLY A 11 7.35 52.09 -3.58
N PRO A 12 8.17 52.08 -4.66
CA PRO A 12 9.23 51.08 -4.85
C PRO A 12 10.64 51.63 -5.22
N VAL A 13 11.62 50.71 -5.26
CA VAL A 13 12.93 50.67 -6.00
C VAL A 13 14.06 51.69 -5.69
N THR A 14 15.28 51.14 -5.83
CA THR A 14 16.63 51.73 -6.05
C THR A 14 17.41 52.10 -4.78
N SER A 15 18.73 52.05 -4.71
CA SER A 15 19.82 51.36 -5.42
C SER A 15 21.13 51.69 -4.69
N ALA A 16 22.12 50.80 -4.74
CA ALA A 16 23.57 51.09 -4.68
C ALA A 16 24.17 51.67 -3.39
N SER A 17 25.07 50.90 -2.75
CA SER A 17 26.49 51.30 -2.51
C SER A 17 27.29 50.20 -1.79
N ARG A 18 28.31 49.67 -2.48
CA ARG A 18 29.55 49.08 -1.92
C ARG A 18 30.55 50.24 -1.68
N PRO A 19 31.79 50.08 -1.12
CA PRO A 19 32.48 48.93 -0.51
C PRO A 19 33.33 49.29 0.75
N ARG A 20 34.26 48.38 1.12
CA ARG A 20 35.62 48.55 1.74
C ARG A 20 35.71 48.42 3.28
N ARG A 21 36.41 47.36 3.75
CA ARG A 21 37.83 47.30 4.24
C ARG A 21 37.92 47.71 5.73
N ARG A 22 38.75 47.15 6.62
CA ARG A 22 39.82 46.14 6.60
C ARG A 22 40.26 45.94 8.06
N GLY A 23 40.72 44.74 8.41
CA GLY A 23 41.75 44.50 9.42
C GLY A 23 41.26 44.34 10.87
N GLY A 24 41.74 43.38 11.65
CA GLY A 24 42.73 42.35 11.37
C GLY A 24 43.24 41.70 12.67
N ALA A 25 43.60 40.41 12.54
CA ALA A 25 44.55 39.61 13.33
C ALA A 25 44.22 39.45 14.84
N SER A 26 44.64 38.45 15.60
CA SER A 26 45.70 37.42 15.59
C SER A 26 45.29 36.43 16.72
N GLY A 27 45.67 35.16 16.84
CA GLY A 27 46.73 34.36 16.22
C GLY A 27 46.35 32.87 16.34
N ARG A 28 46.74 32.03 15.38
CA ARG A 28 48.04 31.38 15.15
C ARG A 28 48.23 30.05 15.94
N PRO A 29 48.96 29.11 15.34
CA PRO A 29 48.73 27.67 15.43
C PRO A 29 49.96 26.91 15.97
N SER A 30 49.88 25.58 16.07
CA SER A 30 51.01 24.63 16.00
C SER A 30 50.51 23.19 16.29
N THR A 31 51.03 22.05 15.82
CA THR A 31 51.86 21.57 14.69
C THR A 31 52.21 20.10 15.02
N GLY A 32 52.30 19.23 14.01
CA GLY A 32 52.98 17.91 14.01
C GLY A 32 52.01 16.71 14.05
N GLY A 33 51.87 15.79 13.08
CA GLY A 33 52.72 15.27 11.99
C GLY A 33 53.54 14.04 12.43
N PRO A 34 54.01 13.10 11.56
CA PRO A 34 53.58 12.57 10.25
C PRO A 34 53.71 11.00 10.14
N SER A 35 53.77 10.45 8.90
CA SER A 35 54.18 9.09 8.42
C SER A 35 53.10 8.01 8.21
N GLN A 36 53.12 7.12 7.19
CA GLN A 36 53.73 6.97 5.85
C GLN A 36 53.33 5.55 5.35
N ARG A 37 53.34 5.30 4.02
CA ARG A 37 53.23 4.02 3.27
C ARG A 37 51.82 3.40 3.16
N GLU A 38 51.21 3.14 2.00
CA GLU A 38 51.69 2.83 0.63
C GLU A 38 52.78 1.74 0.57
N GLU A 39 52.31 0.50 0.62
CA GLU A 39 52.83 -0.79 0.09
C GLU A 39 51.70 -1.78 0.51
N GLN A 40 51.02 -2.59 -0.30
CA GLN A 40 51.49 -3.41 -1.40
C GLN A 40 50.23 -4.00 -2.09
N GLN A 41 50.11 -3.81 -3.40
CA GLN A 41 49.30 -4.70 -4.25
C GLN A 41 50.03 -6.05 -4.39
N GLN A 42 49.25 -7.09 -4.67
CA GLN A 42 49.65 -8.45 -5.10
C GLN A 42 49.82 -9.50 -3.99
N LEU A 43 48.78 -10.32 -3.83
CA LEU A 43 48.94 -11.78 -3.87
C LEU A 43 47.61 -12.43 -4.29
N LEU A 44 47.53 -12.68 -5.60
CA LEU A 44 46.83 -13.83 -6.18
C LEU A 44 47.23 -15.09 -5.41
N LEU A 45 46.26 -15.91 -4.99
CA LEU A 45 46.24 -17.33 -5.31
C LEU A 45 44.91 -17.96 -4.82
N LEU A 46 44.04 -18.29 -5.78
CA LEU A 46 43.22 -19.49 -5.65
C LEU A 46 44.14 -20.70 -5.49
N PRO A 47 43.67 -21.75 -4.81
CA PRO A 47 43.76 -23.07 -5.40
C PRO A 47 42.37 -23.64 -5.63
N GLN A 48 42.05 -23.86 -6.91
CA GLN A 48 41.23 -24.98 -7.33
C GLN A 48 41.78 -26.26 -6.67
N LYS A 49 40.88 -27.09 -6.14
CA LYS A 49 41.14 -28.50 -6.01
C LYS A 49 39.96 -29.24 -6.61
N GLU A 50 40.16 -29.68 -7.84
CA GLU A 50 39.41 -30.78 -8.42
C GLU A 50 39.61 -32.03 -7.57
N LEU A 51 38.53 -32.77 -7.34
CA LEU A 51 38.61 -34.21 -7.20
C LEU A 51 37.48 -34.82 -8.01
N GLU A 52 37.92 -35.61 -8.99
CA GLU A 52 37.15 -36.33 -9.98
C GLU A 52 36.20 -37.40 -9.39
N ASP A 53 35.25 -37.75 -10.25
CA ASP A 53 34.68 -39.08 -10.46
C ASP A 53 33.81 -39.75 -9.40
N SER A 54 32.51 -39.80 -9.71
CA SER A 54 31.79 -41.09 -9.81
C SER A 54 30.51 -40.94 -10.64
N GLN A 55 30.58 -41.34 -11.91
CA GLN A 55 29.43 -41.74 -12.71
C GLN A 55 29.01 -43.16 -12.33
N TYR A 56 27.73 -43.38 -11.98
CA TYR A 56 27.02 -44.62 -12.30
C TYR A 56 25.53 -44.36 -12.56
N ALA A 57 25.18 -44.55 -13.84
CA ALA A 57 23.96 -45.07 -14.43
C ALA A 57 22.60 -45.10 -13.67
N LEU A 58 21.62 -44.41 -14.32
CA LEU A 58 20.32 -44.90 -14.81
C LEU A 58 19.21 -45.42 -13.86
N SER A 59 18.06 -44.78 -14.08
CA SER A 59 16.67 -45.29 -14.02
C SER A 59 15.88 -45.12 -12.73
N SER A 60 14.88 -44.23 -12.75
CA SER A 60 13.49 -44.70 -12.56
C SER A 60 12.46 -43.62 -12.95
N ASN A 61 11.37 -44.14 -13.51
CA ASN A 61 10.18 -43.46 -13.99
C ASN A 61 9.44 -42.73 -12.87
N PHE A 62 8.88 -41.55 -13.15
CA PHE A 62 7.70 -41.10 -12.42
C PHE A 62 6.61 -40.61 -13.38
N THR A 63 5.49 -41.31 -13.29
CA THR A 63 4.22 -41.10 -13.98
C THR A 63 3.37 -40.13 -13.16
N ALA A 64 2.80 -39.14 -13.85
CA ALA A 64 1.51 -38.46 -13.67
C ALA A 64 1.01 -37.97 -12.29
N SER A 65 0.26 -36.86 -12.41
CA SER A 65 -0.87 -36.44 -11.58
C SER A 65 -0.56 -35.69 -10.29
N SER A 66 -0.73 -34.37 -10.32
CA SER A 66 -1.21 -33.62 -9.17
C SER A 66 -2.42 -32.76 -9.53
N PRO A 67 -3.44 -32.68 -8.65
CA PRO A 67 -4.76 -32.17 -8.96
C PRO A 67 -4.86 -30.66 -8.70
N MET A 68 -5.74 -30.02 -9.46
CA MET A 68 -6.25 -28.67 -9.19
C MET A 68 -6.83 -28.61 -7.76
N ILE A 69 -6.22 -27.77 -6.92
CA ILE A 69 -6.81 -27.37 -5.64
C ILE A 69 -7.99 -26.46 -5.96
N SER A 70 -9.20 -27.01 -5.85
CA SER A 70 -10.45 -26.26 -5.78
C SER A 70 -10.72 -25.93 -4.32
N LEU A 71 -10.60 -24.65 -3.95
CA LEU A 71 -10.91 -24.16 -2.61
C LEU A 71 -11.65 -22.83 -2.70
N CYS A 72 -12.96 -22.90 -2.93
CA CYS A 72 -13.90 -21.81 -2.61
C CYS A 72 -15.03 -22.43 -1.79
N GLN A 73 -14.87 -22.44 -0.46
CA GLN A 73 -15.95 -22.76 0.47
C GLN A 73 -16.27 -21.48 1.23
N PHE A 74 -17.42 -20.88 0.89
CA PHE A 74 -18.02 -19.78 1.63
C PHE A 74 -18.34 -20.27 3.05
N LYS A 75 -17.86 -19.53 4.04
CA LYS A 75 -18.15 -19.75 5.46
C LYS A 75 -18.80 -18.47 5.97
N ASP A 76 -20.12 -18.51 6.11
CA ASP A 76 -20.89 -17.46 6.77
C ASP A 76 -20.95 -17.76 8.27
N ASP A 77 -20.31 -16.90 9.06
CA ASP A 77 -20.41 -16.89 10.52
C ASP A 77 -21.73 -16.24 10.94
N ALA A 78 -22.62 -17.01 11.56
CA ALA A 78 -23.77 -16.50 12.31
C ALA A 78 -23.61 -16.92 13.78
N THR A 79 -23.27 -15.94 14.63
CA THR A 79 -23.20 -16.10 16.09
C THR A 79 -24.50 -15.57 16.69
N ALA A 80 -25.25 -16.42 17.42
CA ALA A 80 -25.69 -16.18 18.81
C ALA A 80 -27.02 -16.87 19.19
N ALA A 81 -26.97 -17.45 20.40
CA ALA A 81 -28.05 -17.66 21.36
C ALA A 81 -29.03 -18.83 21.15
N GLY A 82 -28.77 -19.91 21.89
CA GLY A 82 -29.77 -20.93 22.22
C GLY A 82 -29.71 -21.27 23.71
N TYR A 83 -30.67 -20.76 24.48
CA TYR A 83 -31.11 -21.35 25.76
C TYR A 83 -32.56 -20.93 26.04
N GLY A 84 -33.42 -21.92 26.30
CA GLY A 84 -34.46 -21.79 27.32
C GLY A 84 -35.91 -21.47 26.92
N HIS A 85 -36.66 -22.52 26.57
CA HIS A 85 -37.89 -22.96 27.26
C HIS A 85 -39.21 -22.14 27.20
N SER A 86 -40.19 -22.76 26.51
CA SER A 86 -41.59 -23.03 26.92
C SER A 86 -42.65 -21.93 27.01
N GLY A 87 -43.77 -22.13 26.31
CA GLY A 87 -45.06 -21.51 26.66
C GLY A 87 -46.00 -21.14 25.50
N ASN A 88 -46.69 -22.14 24.93
CA ASN A 88 -48.13 -22.16 24.60
C ASN A 88 -48.81 -20.91 23.97
N ALA A 89 -49.27 -21.01 22.71
CA ALA A 89 -50.66 -20.75 22.23
C ALA A 89 -50.73 -20.39 20.72
N GLY A 90 -51.57 -21.14 19.98
CA GLY A 90 -52.27 -20.66 18.78
C GLY A 90 -51.66 -20.97 17.41
N PRO A 91 -52.21 -21.92 16.62
CA PRO A 91 -51.85 -22.08 15.22
C PRO A 91 -52.69 -21.09 14.38
N GLY A 92 -52.15 -19.90 14.15
CA GLY A 92 -52.65 -18.98 13.14
C GLY A 92 -52.21 -19.45 11.76
N GLY A 93 -52.93 -20.43 11.21
CA GLY A 93 -52.81 -20.81 9.81
C GLY A 93 -53.32 -19.70 8.92
N LEU A 94 -52.44 -19.13 8.10
CA LEU A 94 -52.82 -18.54 6.82
C LEU A 94 -51.93 -19.15 5.75
N GLN A 95 -52.46 -20.24 5.22
CA GLN A 95 -52.22 -20.68 3.86
C GLN A 95 -52.78 -19.61 2.94
N THR A 96 -51.96 -19.10 2.02
CA THR A 96 -52.47 -18.63 0.73
C THR A 96 -51.75 -19.38 -0.35
N SER A 97 -52.54 -20.25 -0.95
CA SER A 97 -52.27 -21.14 -2.04
C SER A 97 -51.87 -20.39 -3.32
N SER A 98 -51.00 -21.04 -4.08
CA SER A 98 -51.14 -21.30 -5.51
C SER A 98 -51.45 -20.13 -6.47
N SER A 99 -50.51 -19.94 -7.40
CA SER A 99 -50.81 -19.92 -8.84
C SER A 99 -49.55 -20.44 -9.55
N LEU A 100 -49.50 -21.75 -9.82
CA LEU A 100 -49.87 -22.34 -11.11
C LEU A 100 -49.18 -21.62 -12.28
N LEU A 101 -48.10 -22.25 -12.73
CA LEU A 101 -47.50 -22.09 -14.04
C LEU A 101 -48.59 -22.05 -15.14
N PRO A 102 -48.28 -21.39 -16.26
CA PRO A 102 -48.06 -22.20 -17.44
C PRO A 102 -46.65 -21.89 -17.97
N GLN A 103 -45.78 -22.89 -17.93
CA GLN A 103 -45.56 -23.76 -19.09
C GLN A 103 -44.71 -23.00 -20.10
N LEU A 104 -43.40 -23.28 -20.02
CA LEU A 104 -42.47 -23.17 -21.12
C LEU A 104 -43.10 -23.85 -22.35
N GLN A 105 -43.81 -23.08 -23.17
CA GLN A 105 -44.05 -23.42 -24.54
C GLN A 105 -42.76 -23.15 -25.28
N GLN A 106 -42.11 -24.24 -25.67
CA GLN A 106 -41.13 -24.26 -26.73
C GLN A 106 -41.61 -23.38 -27.89
N PRO A 107 -40.77 -22.51 -28.46
CA PRO A 107 -41.08 -21.98 -29.77
C PRO A 107 -40.95 -23.15 -30.75
N VAL A 108 -42.09 -23.76 -31.08
CA VAL A 108 -42.24 -24.48 -32.35
C VAL A 108 -41.82 -23.49 -33.41
N VAL A 109 -40.69 -23.77 -34.06
CA VAL A 109 -40.20 -23.03 -35.23
C VAL A 109 -41.37 -22.96 -36.20
N PRO A 110 -42.00 -21.79 -36.45
CA PRO A 110 -42.93 -21.71 -37.54
C PRO A 110 -42.07 -21.81 -38.79
N ALA A 111 -42.34 -22.83 -39.60
CA ALA A 111 -41.82 -22.97 -40.93
C ALA A 111 -41.75 -21.58 -41.60
N ALA A 112 -40.53 -21.18 -41.96
CA ALA A 112 -40.25 -19.93 -42.62
C ALA A 112 -41.14 -19.80 -43.86
N GLY A 113 -42.11 -18.88 -43.82
CA GLY A 113 -42.95 -18.60 -44.98
C GLY A 113 -44.17 -17.71 -44.78
N HIS A 114 -44.86 -17.76 -43.63
CA HIS A 114 -46.22 -17.19 -43.57
C HIS A 114 -46.51 -16.25 -42.38
N ALA A 115 -45.57 -16.02 -41.46
CA ALA A 115 -45.80 -15.15 -40.30
C ALA A 115 -45.69 -13.64 -40.57
N LEU A 116 -45.26 -13.21 -41.77
CA LEU A 116 -45.14 -11.78 -42.11
C LEU A 116 -46.48 -11.15 -42.55
N SER A 117 -47.49 -11.95 -42.87
CA SER A 117 -48.78 -11.45 -43.38
C SER A 117 -49.71 -10.91 -42.29
N VAL A 118 -49.38 -11.11 -41.00
CA VAL A 118 -50.28 -10.75 -39.87
C VAL A 118 -50.00 -9.34 -39.31
N LEU A 119 -48.87 -8.71 -39.67
CA LEU A 119 -48.50 -7.37 -39.20
C LEU A 119 -48.75 -6.26 -40.23
N GLU A 120 -49.22 -6.60 -41.43
CA GLU A 120 -49.53 -5.61 -42.46
C GLU A 120 -50.97 -5.10 -42.28
N GLY A 121 -51.09 -4.01 -41.51
CA GLY A 121 -52.31 -3.20 -41.50
C GLY A 121 -52.71 -2.75 -42.92
N PRO A 122 -53.95 -2.29 -43.11
CA PRO A 122 -54.40 -1.81 -44.41
C PRO A 122 -53.46 -0.72 -44.95
N LEU A 123 -53.16 -0.78 -46.26
CA LEU A 123 -52.37 0.26 -46.92
C LEU A 123 -53.05 1.63 -46.69
N PRO A 124 -52.31 2.71 -46.40
CA PRO A 124 -52.88 4.05 -46.26
C PRO A 124 -53.77 4.41 -47.45
N ALA A 125 -54.90 5.07 -47.17
CA ALA A 125 -55.96 5.31 -48.16
C ALA A 125 -55.44 6.13 -49.36
N GLU A 126 -54.54 7.07 -49.11
CA GLU A 126 -53.92 7.93 -50.10
C GLU A 126 -53.06 7.13 -51.08
N VAL A 127 -52.26 6.20 -50.55
CA VAL A 127 -51.40 5.35 -51.38
C VAL A 127 -52.24 4.35 -52.18
N ARG A 128 -53.34 3.87 -51.60
CA ARG A 128 -54.28 2.98 -52.28
C ARG A 128 -54.98 3.70 -53.43
N GLU A 129 -55.47 4.92 -53.21
CA GLU A 129 -56.11 5.74 -54.24
C GLU A 129 -55.16 6.00 -55.42
N ILE A 130 -53.90 6.35 -55.13
CA ILE A 130 -52.88 6.54 -56.17
C ILE A 130 -52.69 5.26 -57.00
N ILE A 131 -52.56 4.10 -56.35
CA ILE A 131 -52.37 2.82 -57.06
C ILE A 131 -53.56 2.50 -57.97
N TYR A 132 -54.80 2.64 -57.47
CA TYR A 132 -56.00 2.32 -58.25
C TYR A 132 -56.38 3.41 -59.27
N SER A 133 -55.82 4.63 -59.16
CA SER A 133 -55.93 5.66 -60.19
C SER A 133 -54.97 5.45 -61.37
N GLN A 134 -53.84 4.78 -61.15
CA GLN A 134 -52.79 4.57 -62.15
C GLN A 134 -52.74 3.14 -62.71
N CYS A 135 -53.25 2.16 -61.95
CA CYS A 135 -53.30 0.75 -62.30
C CYS A 135 -54.72 0.22 -62.14
N SER A 136 -55.11 -0.76 -62.96
CA SER A 136 -56.42 -1.43 -62.87
C SER A 136 -56.27 -2.96 -62.82
N GLY A 137 -57.25 -3.64 -62.21
CA GLY A 137 -57.30 -5.10 -62.11
C GLY A 137 -56.13 -5.69 -61.31
N GLU A 138 -55.62 -6.84 -61.75
CA GLU A 138 -54.58 -7.62 -61.03
C GLU A 138 -53.28 -6.83 -60.79
N ARG A 139 -52.92 -5.90 -61.68
CA ARG A 139 -51.72 -5.07 -61.53
C ARG A 139 -51.81 -4.11 -60.33
N ALA A 140 -53.01 -3.57 -60.06
CA ALA A 140 -53.24 -2.70 -58.91
C ALA A 140 -53.11 -3.49 -57.59
N GLU A 141 -53.63 -4.72 -57.54
CA GLU A 141 -53.49 -5.58 -56.36
C GLU A 141 -52.04 -5.98 -56.09
N LEU A 142 -51.26 -6.31 -57.13
CA LEU A 142 -49.84 -6.58 -57.00
C LEU A 142 -49.08 -5.35 -56.49
N ALA A 143 -49.35 -4.17 -57.07
CA ALA A 143 -48.77 -2.90 -56.63
C ALA A 143 -49.11 -2.61 -55.15
N GLU A 144 -50.35 -2.85 -54.72
CA GLU A 144 -50.76 -2.70 -53.33
C GLU A 144 -50.00 -3.67 -52.39
N ARG A 145 -49.88 -4.95 -52.76
CA ARG A 145 -49.09 -5.93 -51.97
C ARG A 145 -47.61 -5.55 -51.89
N HIS A 146 -47.05 -4.97 -52.96
CA HIS A 146 -45.67 -4.47 -52.96
C HIS A 146 -45.53 -3.23 -52.08
N ALA A 147 -46.47 -2.29 -52.16
CA ALA A 147 -46.47 -1.08 -51.34
C ALA A 147 -46.60 -1.41 -49.84
N ARG A 148 -47.48 -2.34 -49.45
CA ARG A 148 -47.63 -2.80 -48.06
C ARG A 148 -46.33 -3.41 -47.54
N ARG A 149 -45.72 -4.32 -48.32
CA ARG A 149 -44.42 -4.91 -47.99
C ARG A 149 -43.34 -3.85 -47.83
N LEU A 150 -43.27 -2.88 -48.73
CA LEU A 150 -42.29 -1.80 -48.65
C LEU A 150 -42.49 -0.90 -47.43
N LEU A 151 -43.72 -0.56 -47.07
CA LEU A 151 -43.99 0.27 -45.88
C LEU A 151 -43.68 -0.50 -44.59
N SER A 152 -44.04 -1.79 -44.53
CA SER A 152 -43.72 -2.68 -43.41
C SER A 152 -42.22 -2.83 -43.22
N THR A 153 -41.46 -3.09 -44.30
CA THR A 153 -40.00 -3.19 -44.24
C THR A 153 -39.37 -1.86 -43.85
N ASN A 154 -39.81 -0.74 -44.42
CA ASN A 154 -39.29 0.58 -44.04
C ASN A 154 -39.53 0.90 -42.56
N ARG A 155 -40.72 0.56 -42.01
CA ARG A 155 -41.00 0.73 -40.57
C ARG A 155 -40.05 -0.09 -39.72
N ARG A 156 -39.82 -1.37 -40.07
CA ARG A 156 -38.89 -2.25 -39.35
C ARG A 156 -37.44 -1.75 -39.42
N VAL A 157 -37.01 -1.32 -40.60
CA VAL A 157 -35.66 -0.75 -40.80
C VAL A 157 -35.48 0.51 -39.94
N ARG A 158 -36.51 1.36 -39.82
CA ARG A 158 -36.46 2.52 -38.92
C ARG A 158 -36.24 2.11 -37.47
N VAL A 159 -37.01 1.14 -36.96
CA VAL A 159 -36.83 0.64 -35.59
C VAL A 159 -35.43 0.07 -35.40
N TYR A 160 -34.93 -0.77 -36.31
CA TYR A 160 -33.58 -1.31 -36.20
C TYR A 160 -32.47 -0.24 -36.26
N ARG A 161 -32.70 0.88 -36.98
CA ARG A 161 -31.76 2.00 -36.97
C ARG A 161 -31.76 2.73 -35.63
N GLU A 162 -32.93 2.93 -35.03
CA GLU A 162 -33.08 3.54 -33.71
C GLU A 162 -32.45 2.64 -32.62
N GLU A 163 -32.70 1.33 -32.67
CA GLU A 163 -32.07 0.34 -31.77
C GLU A 163 -30.54 0.29 -31.94
N LEU A 164 -30.06 0.32 -33.18
CA LEU A 164 -28.62 0.37 -33.46
C LEU A 164 -28.00 1.64 -32.89
N GLN A 165 -28.67 2.80 -33.04
CA GLN A 165 -28.19 4.05 -32.47
C GLN A 165 -28.11 3.97 -30.94
N SER A 166 -29.15 3.44 -30.27
CA SER A 166 -29.16 3.22 -28.82
C SER A 166 -28.00 2.32 -28.38
N ALA A 167 -27.78 1.21 -29.09
CA ALA A 167 -26.68 0.29 -28.78
C ALA A 167 -25.29 0.93 -28.96
N VAL A 168 -25.12 1.82 -29.96
CA VAL A 168 -23.86 2.56 -30.16
C VAL A 168 -23.61 3.54 -29.02
N GLU A 169 -24.66 4.23 -28.55
CA GLU A 169 -24.56 5.15 -27.40
C GLU A 169 -24.19 4.39 -26.12
N GLU A 170 -24.83 3.25 -25.83
CA GLU A 170 -24.51 2.39 -24.69
C GLU A 170 -23.06 1.87 -24.72
N VAL A 171 -22.56 1.46 -25.89
CA VAL A 171 -21.15 1.07 -26.06
C VAL A 171 -20.22 2.24 -25.76
N GLY A 172 -20.60 3.45 -26.17
CA GLY A 172 -19.87 4.68 -25.85
C GLY A 172 -19.78 4.93 -24.34
N ASP A 173 -20.89 4.79 -23.62
CA ASP A 173 -20.95 4.98 -22.18
C ASP A 173 -20.10 3.95 -21.44
N VAL A 174 -20.19 2.67 -21.83
CA VAL A 174 -19.37 1.60 -21.24
C VAL A 174 -17.89 1.85 -21.52
N ALA A 175 -17.52 2.28 -22.73
CA ALA A 175 -16.13 2.61 -23.06
C ALA A 175 -15.59 3.76 -22.20
N GLN A 176 -16.39 4.80 -21.96
CA GLN A 176 -16.02 5.90 -21.07
C GLN A 176 -15.85 5.42 -19.63
N LEU A 177 -16.76 4.58 -19.14
CA LEU A 177 -16.68 4.00 -17.79
C LEU A 177 -15.40 3.16 -17.62
N LEU A 178 -15.08 2.31 -18.60
CA LEU A 178 -13.84 1.53 -18.60
C LEU A 178 -12.60 2.42 -18.60
N GLN A 179 -12.61 3.51 -19.37
CA GLN A 179 -11.50 4.46 -19.37
C GLN A 179 -11.33 5.14 -17.99
N GLN A 180 -12.43 5.50 -17.32
CA GLN A 180 -12.37 6.06 -15.97
C GLN A 180 -11.83 5.02 -14.97
N HIS A 181 -12.31 3.78 -15.06
CA HIS A 181 -11.85 2.70 -14.19
C HIS A 181 -10.36 2.43 -14.37
N GLN A 182 -9.87 2.44 -15.61
CA GLN A 182 -8.45 2.33 -15.92
C GLN A 182 -7.64 3.46 -15.28
N ARG A 183 -8.09 4.72 -15.39
CA ARG A 183 -7.42 5.87 -14.74
C ARG A 183 -7.34 5.72 -13.23
N VAL A 184 -8.42 5.27 -12.59
CA VAL A 184 -8.44 5.01 -11.15
C VAL A 184 -7.47 3.89 -10.80
N GLN A 185 -7.48 2.79 -11.57
CA GLN A 185 -6.56 1.68 -11.36
C GLN A 185 -5.10 2.11 -11.47
N ASP A 186 -4.77 2.95 -12.46
CA ASP A 186 -3.41 3.45 -12.65
C ASP A 186 -2.99 4.42 -11.53
N ALA A 187 -3.91 5.26 -11.05
CA ALA A 187 -3.67 6.12 -9.88
C ALA A 187 -3.41 5.28 -8.62
N LEU A 188 -4.21 4.25 -8.35
CA LEU A 188 -4.01 3.35 -7.22
C LEU A 188 -2.69 2.59 -7.31
N ARG A 189 -2.29 2.15 -8.52
CA ARG A 189 -0.98 1.52 -8.72
C ARG A 189 0.17 2.48 -8.40
N ALA A 190 0.06 3.75 -8.80
CA ALA A 190 1.06 4.76 -8.48
C ALA A 190 1.14 5.02 -6.96
N GLU A 191 -0.01 5.13 -6.28
CA GLU A 191 -0.05 5.28 -4.83
C GLU A 191 0.59 4.09 -4.10
N LEU A 192 0.34 2.86 -4.55
CA LEU A 192 1.00 1.67 -4.00
C LEU A 192 2.52 1.75 -4.16
N THR A 193 3.01 2.12 -5.34
CA THR A 193 4.46 2.27 -5.55
C THR A 193 5.09 3.36 -4.69
N ASP A 194 4.37 4.46 -4.44
CA ASP A 194 4.83 5.53 -3.57
C ASP A 194 4.88 5.09 -2.10
N LEU A 195 3.87 4.33 -1.65
CA LEU A 195 3.83 3.75 -0.31
C LEU A 195 4.95 2.73 -0.10
N ASP A 196 5.21 1.87 -1.08
CA ASP A 196 6.32 0.92 -1.02
C ASP A 196 7.68 1.64 -0.89
N ALA A 197 7.89 2.71 -1.66
CA ALA A 197 9.11 3.53 -1.56
C ALA A 197 9.25 4.21 -0.18
N GLN A 198 8.14 4.69 0.39
CA GLN A 198 8.12 5.26 1.75
C GLN A 198 8.42 4.21 2.81
N LEU A 199 7.84 3.01 2.67
CA LEU A 199 8.10 1.89 3.57
C LEU A 199 9.59 1.51 3.55
N GLU A 200 10.18 1.36 2.37
CA GLU A 200 11.61 1.07 2.24
C GLU A 200 12.48 2.13 2.91
N ARG A 201 12.13 3.41 2.74
CA ARG A 201 12.84 4.51 3.41
C ARG A 201 12.75 4.39 4.93
N LEU A 202 11.55 4.16 5.47
CA LEU A 202 11.36 4.01 6.92
C LEU A 202 12.10 2.77 7.46
N LEU A 203 12.17 1.68 6.70
CA LEU A 203 12.95 0.50 7.07
C LEU A 203 14.45 0.81 7.14
N ARG A 204 14.99 1.58 6.18
CA ARG A 204 16.39 2.03 6.21
C ARG A 204 16.63 2.96 7.41
N GLU A 205 15.73 3.90 7.67
CA GLU A 205 15.82 4.79 8.83
C GLU A 205 15.79 4.01 10.16
N ARG A 206 14.90 3.01 10.27
CA ARG A 206 14.86 2.10 11.42
C ARG A 206 16.20 1.37 11.63
N GLN A 207 16.78 0.81 10.58
CA GLN A 207 18.06 0.11 10.66
C GLN A 207 19.19 1.03 11.16
N LEU A 208 19.21 2.29 10.72
CA LEU A 208 20.16 3.28 11.21
C LEU A 208 19.96 3.58 12.70
N CYS A 209 18.71 3.72 13.14
CA CYS A 209 18.41 3.93 14.56
C CYS A 209 18.81 2.72 15.42
N GLU A 210 18.58 1.49 14.95
CA GLU A 210 19.01 0.27 15.66
C GLU A 210 20.53 0.20 15.81
N LEU A 211 21.28 0.59 14.77
CA LEU A 211 22.73 0.68 14.83
C LEU A 211 23.22 1.78 15.79
N GLN A 212 22.55 2.94 15.82
CA GLN A 212 22.88 4.00 16.77
C GLN A 212 22.60 3.57 18.22
N LEU A 213 21.48 2.87 18.44
CA LEU A 213 21.13 2.36 19.76
C LEU A 213 22.16 1.36 20.26
N SER A 214 22.59 0.40 19.43
CA SER A 214 23.61 -0.59 19.83
C SER A 214 24.95 0.07 20.16
N GLN A 215 25.36 1.10 19.41
CA GLN A 215 26.57 1.87 19.70
C GLN A 215 26.49 2.60 21.04
N GLU A 216 25.35 3.21 21.35
CA GLU A 216 25.14 3.87 22.64
C GLU A 216 25.09 2.87 23.81
N GLU A 217 24.47 1.70 23.60
CA GLU A 217 24.48 0.61 24.58
C GLU A 217 25.90 0.11 24.87
N GLU A 218 26.72 -0.12 23.85
CA GLU A 218 28.13 -0.47 24.03
C GLU A 218 28.91 0.63 24.76
N ALA A 219 28.71 1.89 24.37
CA ALA A 219 29.37 3.03 25.01
C ALA A 219 28.97 3.14 26.50
N ARG A 220 27.70 2.89 26.80
CA ARG A 220 27.19 2.81 28.18
C ARG A 220 27.83 1.66 28.94
N GLN A 221 27.88 0.45 28.38
CA GLN A 221 28.52 -0.70 29.01
C GLN A 221 29.99 -0.42 29.36
N ARG A 222 30.74 0.21 28.44
CA ARG A 222 32.14 0.62 28.70
C ARG A 222 32.24 1.62 29.85
N LYS A 223 31.31 2.57 29.95
CA LYS A 223 31.25 3.53 31.06
C LYS A 223 30.89 2.83 32.37
N ASP A 224 29.97 1.88 32.36
CA ASP A 224 29.55 1.10 33.54
C ASP A 224 30.69 0.23 34.08
N VAL A 225 31.50 -0.38 33.21
CA VAL A 225 32.74 -1.09 33.60
C VAL A 225 33.70 -0.12 34.28
N LYS A 226 34.03 1.02 33.65
CA LYS A 226 34.92 2.03 34.23
C LYS A 226 34.44 2.55 35.58
N LEU A 227 33.12 2.74 35.72
CA LEU A 227 32.52 3.17 36.99
C LEU A 227 32.65 2.11 38.07
N ARG A 228 32.47 0.82 37.74
CA ARG A 228 32.68 -0.29 38.67
C ARG A 228 34.13 -0.36 39.13
N ASP A 229 35.09 -0.32 38.20
CA ASP A 229 36.52 -0.35 38.52
C ASP A 229 36.92 0.83 39.42
N ALA A 230 36.41 2.03 39.13
CA ALA A 230 36.65 3.21 39.95
C ALA A 230 36.06 3.08 41.37
N LYS A 231 34.84 2.53 41.49
CA LYS A 231 34.20 2.25 42.79
C LYS A 231 35.00 1.22 43.59
N GLU A 232 35.46 0.15 42.95
CA GLU A 232 36.31 -0.86 43.58
C GLU A 232 37.62 -0.24 44.09
N ARG A 233 38.30 0.57 43.27
CA ARG A 233 39.50 1.29 43.68
C ARG A 233 39.24 2.20 44.90
N VAL A 234 38.13 2.93 44.91
CA VAL A 234 37.74 3.78 46.05
C VAL A 234 37.50 2.92 47.30
N ASN A 235 36.84 1.78 47.18
CA ASN A 235 36.59 0.87 48.30
C ASN A 235 37.89 0.29 48.87
N VAL A 236 38.82 -0.13 48.01
CA VAL A 236 40.16 -0.59 48.43
C VAL A 236 40.90 0.51 49.17
N LEU A 237 40.96 1.72 48.60
CA LEU A 237 41.64 2.85 49.24
C LEU A 237 41.03 3.21 50.60
N ARG A 238 39.69 3.24 50.71
CA ARG A 238 39.01 3.46 51.99
C ARG A 238 39.37 2.40 53.02
N SER A 239 39.33 1.12 52.64
CA SER A 239 39.71 0.00 53.51
C SER A 239 41.17 0.09 53.97
N THR A 240 42.08 0.44 53.06
CA THR A 240 43.50 0.64 53.38
C THR A 240 43.71 1.79 54.35
N ILE A 241 43.05 2.94 54.12
CA ILE A 241 43.12 4.10 55.04
C ILE A 241 42.58 3.72 56.42
N ASP A 242 41.44 3.03 56.50
CA ASP A 242 40.87 2.60 57.77
C ASP A 242 41.80 1.64 58.52
N THR A 243 42.47 0.74 57.79
CA THR A 243 43.45 -0.20 58.35
C THR A 243 44.66 0.54 58.91
N ILE A 244 45.29 1.41 58.10
CA ILE A 244 46.43 2.23 58.52
C ILE A 244 46.04 3.12 59.71
N THR A 245 44.83 3.69 59.71
CA THR A 245 44.36 4.56 60.80
C THR A 245 44.21 3.79 62.10
N LYS A 246 43.65 2.57 62.07
CA LYS A 246 43.53 1.69 63.24
C LYS A 246 44.90 1.26 63.78
N GLU A 247 45.79 0.83 62.89
CA GLU A 247 47.17 0.46 63.25
C GLU A 247 47.91 1.65 63.87
N SER A 248 47.84 2.82 63.21
CA SER A 248 48.45 4.06 63.68
C SER A 248 47.92 4.44 65.05
N LEU A 249 46.59 4.48 65.26
CA LEU A 249 45.96 4.78 66.55
C LEU A 249 46.47 3.84 67.66
N SER A 250 46.55 2.53 67.38
CA SER A 250 47.09 1.57 68.35
C SER A 250 48.56 1.84 68.68
N GLY A 251 49.36 2.20 67.67
CA GLY A 251 50.75 2.63 67.83
C GLY A 251 50.87 3.90 68.66
N TYR A 252 50.05 4.93 68.39
CA TYR A 252 50.00 6.17 69.17
C TYR A 252 49.66 5.92 70.64
N VAL A 253 48.68 5.06 70.92
CA VAL A 253 48.29 4.69 72.29
C VAL A 253 49.46 4.02 73.01
N LEU A 254 50.12 3.06 72.37
CA LEU A 254 51.29 2.39 72.94
C LEU A 254 52.45 3.36 73.17
N LEU A 255 52.72 4.25 72.21
CA LEU A 255 53.79 5.24 72.31
C LEU A 255 53.57 6.20 73.48
N ARG A 256 52.32 6.66 73.69
CA ARG A 256 51.94 7.47 74.87
C ARG A 256 52.16 6.76 76.19
N GLN A 257 51.94 5.43 76.25
CA GLN A 257 52.20 4.64 77.45
C GLN A 257 53.70 4.54 77.76
N LEU A 258 54.54 4.40 76.72
CA LEU A 258 55.98 4.25 76.87
C LEU A 258 56.72 5.59 77.10
N VAL A 259 56.29 6.67 76.44
CA VAL A 259 56.92 7.99 76.51
C VAL A 259 55.87 9.11 76.63
N PRO A 260 55.36 9.40 77.84
CA PRO A 260 54.21 10.28 78.04
C PRO A 260 54.42 11.74 77.62
N ASN A 261 55.67 12.22 77.65
CA ASN A 261 56.01 13.61 77.33
C ASN A 261 56.24 13.86 75.83
N LEU A 262 56.18 12.82 74.99
CA LEU A 262 56.39 12.96 73.55
C LEU A 262 55.08 13.39 72.86
N ASN A 263 55.01 14.64 72.43
CA ASN A 263 53.91 15.14 71.59
C ASN A 263 54.19 14.86 70.11
N VAL A 264 53.70 13.72 69.64
CA VAL A 264 53.92 13.23 68.27
C VAL A 264 53.24 14.12 67.22
N GLU A 265 52.16 14.83 67.55
CA GLU A 265 51.46 15.74 66.63
C GLU A 265 52.35 16.86 66.06
N ASN A 266 53.44 17.23 66.75
CA ASN A 266 54.40 18.23 66.26
C ASN A 266 55.23 17.76 65.04
N TYR A 267 55.16 16.48 64.68
CA TYR A 267 56.05 15.86 63.67
C TYR A 267 55.30 15.24 62.47
N VAL A 268 53.99 15.40 62.36
CA VAL A 268 53.13 14.67 61.39
C VAL A 268 52.53 15.63 60.33
N ALA A 269 53.15 16.79 60.12
CA ALA A 269 52.72 17.76 59.10
C ALA A 269 52.89 17.25 57.66
#